data_AF-A0A7Y2N844-F1
#
_entry.id   AF-A0A7Y2N844-F1
#
_cell.length_a   1.000
_cell.length_b   1.000
_cell.length_c   1.000
_cell.angle_alpha   90.00
_cell.angle_beta   90.00
_cell.angle_gamma   90.00
#
_symmetry.space_group_name_H-M   'P 1'
#
loop_
_entity.id
_entity.type
_entity.pdbx_description
1 polymer ?
#
loop_
_entity_poly.entity_id
_entity_poly.type
_entity_poly.pdbx_seq_one_letter_code
_entity_poly.pdbx_strand_id
1 'polypeptide(L)'
;MTDVEGGAFGRVSNPCGLHVAIGNHPLVERHQIEEHRKLCATSGLPSHLMPSYLGLLCARSFIRIGTELAGMVIAGGIRPEEWPPPSEQMSRLIERLDLPFEDLAPHMDEVYHLDESSQQRIVDTLPKVADLMSGFASLKSAAAGGTEHPSQRTRT
;
A
#
# COMPACT_ATOMS: atom_id res chain seq x y z
N MET A 1 -4.01 2.59 1.69
CA MET A 1 -3.16 3.11 2.79
C MET A 1 -3.10 2.08 3.89
N THR A 2 -1.99 2.00 4.60
CA THR A 2 -1.81 1.05 5.71
C THR A 2 -1.18 1.71 6.92
N ASP A 3 -1.35 1.07 8.08
CA ASP A 3 -0.52 1.31 9.25
C ASP A 3 0.90 0.72 9.07
N VAL A 4 1.71 0.84 10.13
CA VAL A 4 3.09 0.32 10.17
C VAL A 4 3.17 -1.21 10.23
N GLU A 5 2.11 -1.88 10.69
CA GLU A 5 2.00 -3.33 10.75
C GLU A 5 1.53 -3.95 9.42
N GLY A 6 1.23 -3.10 8.44
CA GLY A 6 0.78 -3.49 7.10
C GLY A 6 -0.74 -3.61 6.96
N GLY A 7 -1.49 -3.36 8.04
CA GLY A 7 -2.94 -3.39 8.07
C GLY A 7 -3.54 -2.21 7.31
N ALA A 8 -4.54 -2.46 6.46
CA ALA A 8 -5.17 -1.42 5.67
C ALA A 8 -6.08 -0.51 6.52
N PHE A 9 -5.98 0.81 6.36
CA PHE A 9 -6.88 1.76 7.03
C PHE A 9 -8.31 1.79 6.45
N GLY A 10 -8.54 1.11 5.34
CA GLY A 10 -9.82 1.07 4.65
C GLY A 10 -9.72 0.30 3.34
N ARG A 11 -10.81 0.32 2.56
CA ARG A 11 -10.85 -0.34 1.24
C ARG A 11 -9.86 0.32 0.27
N VAL A 12 -9.36 -0.47 -0.67
CA VAL A 12 -8.56 0.04 -1.78
C VAL A 12 -9.43 0.98 -2.63
N SER A 13 -8.95 2.20 -2.87
CA SER A 13 -9.75 3.28 -3.49
C SER A 13 -10.01 3.10 -4.98
N ASN A 14 -9.27 2.24 -5.66
CA ASN A 14 -9.43 1.90 -7.07
C ASN A 14 -8.78 0.53 -7.33
N PRO A 15 -9.41 -0.59 -6.92
CA PRO A 15 -8.82 -1.90 -7.08
C PRO A 15 -8.87 -2.32 -8.56
N CYS A 16 -7.78 -2.89 -9.07
CA CYS A 16 -7.83 -3.60 -10.35
C CYS A 16 -8.67 -4.88 -10.21
N GLY A 17 -9.18 -5.43 -11.31
CA GLY A 17 -10.08 -6.58 -11.26
C GLY A 17 -9.42 -7.84 -10.68
N LEU A 18 -8.12 -8.05 -10.93
CA LEU A 18 -7.34 -9.11 -10.27
C LEU A 18 -7.39 -8.99 -8.75
N HIS A 19 -7.21 -7.78 -8.21
CA HIS A 19 -7.30 -7.55 -6.77
C HIS A 19 -8.72 -7.78 -6.23
N VAL A 20 -9.75 -7.43 -7.00
CA VAL A 20 -11.14 -7.70 -6.61
C VAL A 20 -11.42 -9.20 -6.54
N ALA A 21 -10.93 -9.97 -7.51
CA ALA A 21 -11.14 -11.42 -7.58
C ALA A 21 -10.55 -12.16 -6.39
N ILE A 22 -9.31 -11.81 -6.00
CA ILE A 22 -8.57 -12.54 -4.97
C ILE A 22 -8.58 -11.87 -3.59
N GLY A 23 -9.06 -10.63 -3.48
CA GLY A 23 -8.88 -9.76 -2.31
C GLY A 23 -9.58 -10.23 -1.03
N ASN A 24 -10.53 -11.16 -1.13
CA ASN A 24 -11.19 -11.78 0.03
C ASN A 24 -10.55 -13.10 0.47
N HIS A 25 -9.48 -13.54 -0.20
CA HIS A 25 -8.81 -14.80 0.13
C HIS A 25 -7.88 -14.62 1.35
N PRO A 26 -8.01 -15.43 2.43
CA PRO A 26 -7.23 -15.22 3.66
C PRO A 26 -5.70 -15.28 3.48
N LEU A 27 -5.21 -16.12 2.56
CA LEU A 27 -3.77 -16.19 2.27
C LEU A 27 -3.27 -14.97 1.49
N VAL A 28 -4.12 -14.40 0.62
CA VAL A 28 -3.82 -13.16 -0.11
C VAL A 28 -3.71 -12.01 0.88
N GLU A 29 -4.67 -11.88 1.81
CA GLU A 29 -4.63 -10.86 2.86
C GLU A 29 -3.37 -10.99 3.72
N ARG A 30 -3.01 -12.21 4.16
CA ARG A 30 -1.79 -12.44 4.95
C ARG A 30 -0.53 -12.02 4.20
N HIS A 31 -0.36 -12.45 2.95
CA HIS A 31 0.79 -12.06 2.15
C HIS A 31 0.84 -10.56 1.87
N GLN A 32 -0.30 -9.93 1.67
CA GLN A 32 -0.40 -8.48 1.50
C GLN A 32 0.05 -7.75 2.77
N ILE A 33 -0.43 -8.14 3.96
CA ILE A 33 0.00 -7.55 5.24
C ILE A 33 1.51 -7.75 5.45
N GLU A 34 2.03 -8.96 5.20
CA GLU A 34 3.46 -9.26 5.33
C GLU A 34 4.33 -8.42 4.38
N GLU A 35 3.94 -8.31 3.11
CA GLU A 35 4.62 -7.45 2.15
C GLU A 35 4.60 -6.00 2.63
N HIS A 36 3.44 -5.51 3.02
CA HIS A 36 3.30 -4.14 3.48
C HIS A 36 4.18 -3.86 4.70
N ARG A 37 4.26 -4.78 5.67
CA ARG A 37 5.18 -4.65 6.81
C ARG A 37 6.64 -4.61 6.36
N LYS A 38 7.04 -5.47 5.42
CA LYS A 38 8.41 -5.48 4.85
C LYS A 38 8.72 -4.17 4.14
N LEU A 39 7.75 -3.62 3.41
CA LEU A 39 7.87 -2.29 2.83
C LEU A 39 8.16 -1.30 3.96
N CYS A 40 7.33 -1.19 5.00
CA CYS A 40 7.52 -0.21 6.08
C CYS A 40 8.96 -0.17 6.64
N ALA A 41 9.64 -1.31 6.73
CA ALA A 41 11.03 -1.42 7.18
C ALA A 41 12.05 -0.64 6.33
N THR A 42 11.74 -0.32 5.07
CA THR A 42 12.63 0.38 4.14
C THR A 42 12.34 1.90 4.05
N SER A 43 11.93 2.52 5.16
CA SER A 43 11.47 3.93 5.22
C SER A 43 12.49 5.05 5.05
N GLY A 44 13.76 4.71 4.92
CA GLY A 44 14.81 5.63 4.48
C GLY A 44 15.00 5.68 2.95
N LEU A 45 14.30 4.85 2.18
CA LEU A 45 14.49 4.75 0.73
C LEU A 45 13.45 5.58 -0.04
N PRO A 46 13.84 6.17 -1.19
CA PRO A 46 12.91 6.88 -2.06
C PRO A 46 11.86 5.92 -2.65
N SER A 47 10.72 6.50 -3.03
CA SER A 47 9.69 5.77 -3.77
C SER A 47 10.24 5.30 -5.12
N HIS A 48 9.97 4.05 -5.46
CA HIS A 48 10.26 3.46 -6.77
C HIS A 48 9.29 2.31 -7.01
N LEU A 49 9.13 1.92 -8.27
CA LEU A 49 8.36 0.74 -8.62
C LEU A 49 9.14 -0.53 -8.26
N MET A 50 8.45 -1.49 -7.66
CA MET A 50 8.99 -2.78 -7.28
C MET A 50 7.94 -3.87 -7.45
N PRO A 51 8.33 -5.11 -7.74
CA PRO A 51 7.40 -6.23 -7.77
C PRO A 51 6.81 -6.52 -6.39
N SER A 52 5.51 -6.75 -6.34
CA SER A 52 4.80 -7.33 -5.21
C SER A 52 4.89 -8.86 -5.23
N TYR A 53 4.32 -9.49 -4.21
CA TYR A 53 4.15 -10.92 -4.06
C TYR A 53 3.29 -11.49 -5.20
N LEU A 54 2.46 -10.70 -5.89
CA LEU A 54 1.71 -11.12 -7.07
C LEU A 54 2.50 -10.97 -8.38
N GLY A 55 3.72 -10.44 -8.34
CA GLY A 55 4.49 -10.06 -9.53
C GLY A 55 4.08 -8.73 -10.16
N LEU A 56 2.95 -8.14 -9.72
CA LEU A 56 2.53 -6.81 -10.12
C LEU A 56 3.43 -5.75 -9.50
N LEU A 57 3.70 -4.67 -10.24
CA LEU A 57 4.43 -3.53 -9.71
C LEU A 57 3.59 -2.74 -8.71
N CYS A 58 4.25 -2.32 -7.63
CA CYS A 58 3.74 -1.37 -6.66
C CYS A 58 4.80 -0.32 -6.35
N ALA A 59 4.36 0.83 -5.87
CA ALA A 59 5.19 1.87 -5.26
C ALA A 59 4.54 2.29 -3.95
N ARG A 60 5.34 2.82 -3.04
CA ARG A 60 4.85 3.31 -1.76
C ARG A 60 5.47 4.66 -1.40
N SER A 61 4.82 5.38 -0.49
CA SER A 61 5.39 6.52 0.22
C SER A 61 4.83 6.59 1.64
N PHE A 62 5.48 7.37 2.50
CA PHE A 62 5.30 7.28 3.95
C PHE A 62 4.53 8.43 4.55
N ILE A 63 3.66 8.08 5.47
CA ILE A 63 2.91 9.04 6.27
C ILE A 63 3.66 9.19 7.59
N ARG A 64 4.03 10.42 7.95
CA ARG A 64 4.72 10.74 9.20
C ARG A 64 3.92 11.72 10.05
N ILE A 65 4.04 11.60 11.36
CA ILE A 65 3.54 12.58 12.33
C ILE A 65 4.76 13.07 13.10
N GLY A 66 5.21 14.30 12.81
CA GLY A 66 6.54 14.74 13.23
C GLY A 66 7.62 13.85 12.61
N THR A 67 8.45 13.23 13.45
CA THR A 67 9.50 12.29 13.01
C THR A 67 9.03 10.83 12.96
N GLU A 68 7.89 10.51 13.56
CA GLU A 68 7.40 9.14 13.69
C GLU A 68 6.74 8.66 12.41
N LEU A 69 7.00 7.40 12.05
CA LEU A 69 6.33 6.74 10.95
C LEU A 69 4.95 6.29 11.41
N ALA A 70 3.90 6.81 10.79
CA ALA A 70 2.51 6.48 11.11
C ALA A 70 1.91 5.42 10.17
N GLY A 71 2.47 5.27 8.97
CA GLY A 71 1.99 4.31 7.99
C GLY A 71 2.45 4.63 6.57
N MET A 72 1.73 4.14 5.57
CA MET A 72 2.08 4.37 4.17
C MET A 72 0.88 4.47 3.23
N VAL A 73 1.12 5.17 2.12
CA VAL A 73 0.30 5.15 0.91
C VAL A 73 0.97 4.21 -0.08
N ILE A 74 0.19 3.34 -0.71
CA ILE A 74 0.66 2.37 -1.70
C ILE A 74 -0.17 2.54 -2.96
N ALA A 75 0.51 2.57 -4.10
CA ALA A 75 -0.08 2.42 -5.43
C ALA A 75 0.39 1.07 -5.99
N GLY A 76 -0.52 0.28 -6.57
CA GLY A 76 -0.19 -1.05 -7.05
C GLY A 76 -1.19 -1.58 -8.06
N GLY A 77 -1.05 -2.86 -8.41
CA GLY A 77 -1.85 -3.48 -9.47
C GLY A 77 -1.35 -3.14 -10.88
N ILE A 78 -0.11 -2.67 -11.00
CA ILE A 78 0.48 -2.24 -12.27
C ILE A 78 1.17 -3.42 -12.93
N ARG A 79 0.88 -3.63 -14.22
CA ARG A 79 1.52 -4.67 -15.03
C ARG A 79 3.03 -4.38 -15.23
N PRO A 80 3.94 -5.32 -14.94
CA PRO A 80 5.33 -5.23 -15.41
C PRO A 80 5.42 -5.47 -16.93
N GLU A 81 6.58 -5.19 -17.54
CA GLU A 81 6.78 -5.37 -18.99
C GLU A 81 6.49 -6.81 -19.45
N GLU A 82 7.08 -7.77 -18.73
CA GLU A 82 6.80 -9.20 -18.89
C GLU A 82 5.59 -9.59 -18.04
N TRP A 83 4.42 -9.64 -18.68
CA TRP A 83 3.17 -10.05 -18.05
C TRP A 83 2.19 -10.59 -19.10
N PRO A 84 1.46 -11.69 -18.81
CA PRO A 84 1.40 -12.42 -17.54
C PRO A 84 2.75 -13.07 -17.16
N PRO A 85 2.98 -13.38 -15.87
CA PRO A 85 4.24 -13.96 -15.45
C PRO A 85 4.46 -15.31 -16.15
N PRO A 86 5.72 -15.72 -16.43
CA PRO A 86 6.03 -17.01 -17.04
C PRO A 86 5.34 -18.17 -16.30
N SER A 87 5.02 -19.25 -17.02
CA SER A 87 4.26 -20.38 -16.47
C SER A 87 4.83 -20.96 -15.18
N GLU A 88 6.16 -21.03 -15.06
CA GLU A 88 6.83 -21.46 -13.83
C GLU A 88 6.56 -20.52 -12.64
N GLN A 89 6.61 -19.20 -12.87
CA GLN A 89 6.30 -18.21 -11.85
C GLN A 89 4.80 -18.24 -11.50
N MET A 90 3.94 -18.46 -12.49
CA MET A 90 2.51 -18.64 -12.30
C MET A 90 2.20 -19.85 -11.41
N SER A 91 2.83 -21.00 -11.67
CA SER A 91 2.66 -22.20 -10.83
C SER A 91 3.07 -21.95 -9.38
N ARG A 92 4.19 -21.25 -9.15
CA ARG A 92 4.64 -20.87 -7.80
C ARG A 92 3.69 -19.88 -7.12
N LEU A 93 3.04 -19.00 -7.90
CA LEU A 93 2.05 -18.07 -7.39
C LEU A 93 0.80 -18.81 -6.92
N ILE A 94 0.26 -19.70 -7.76
CA ILE A 94 -0.88 -20.57 -7.45
C ILE A 94 -0.62 -21.39 -6.18
N GLU A 95 0.51 -22.09 -6.12
CA GLU A 95 0.89 -22.93 -4.98
C GLU A 95 0.99 -22.11 -3.68
N ARG A 96 1.60 -20.92 -3.74
CA ARG A 96 1.76 -20.06 -2.57
C ARG A 96 0.44 -19.46 -2.09
N LEU A 97 -0.47 -19.14 -3.01
CA LEU A 97 -1.75 -18.53 -2.66
C LEU A 97 -2.83 -19.55 -2.34
N ASP A 98 -2.59 -20.84 -2.59
CA ASP A 98 -3.58 -21.92 -2.52
C ASP A 98 -4.84 -21.57 -3.33
N LEU A 99 -4.63 -20.97 -4.51
CA LEU A 99 -5.70 -20.53 -5.41
C LEU A 99 -5.67 -21.38 -6.68
N PRO A 100 -6.81 -21.92 -7.11
CA PRO A 100 -6.87 -22.68 -8.36
C PRO A 100 -6.63 -21.75 -9.55
N PHE A 101 -5.94 -22.26 -10.59
CA PHE A 101 -5.58 -21.44 -11.75
C PHE A 101 -6.82 -20.90 -12.47
N GLU A 102 -7.89 -21.69 -12.52
CA GLU A 102 -9.17 -21.31 -13.13
C GLU A 102 -9.81 -20.08 -12.47
N ASP A 103 -9.56 -19.83 -11.19
CA ASP A 103 -10.08 -18.64 -10.49
C ASP A 103 -9.20 -17.42 -10.75
N LEU A 104 -7.92 -17.61 -11.08
CA LEU A 104 -6.96 -16.53 -11.32
C LEU A 104 -6.92 -16.10 -12.79
N ALA A 105 -6.91 -17.08 -13.69
CA ALA A 105 -6.67 -16.89 -15.13
C ALA A 105 -7.60 -15.86 -15.79
N PRO A 106 -8.92 -15.81 -15.51
CA PRO A 106 -9.82 -14.84 -16.12
C PRO A 106 -9.47 -13.38 -15.77
N HIS A 107 -8.83 -13.16 -14.63
CA HIS A 107 -8.55 -11.82 -14.10
C HIS A 107 -7.11 -11.36 -14.34
N MET A 108 -6.28 -12.17 -15.00
CA MET A 108 -4.86 -11.86 -15.20
C MET A 108 -4.61 -10.59 -16.02
N ASP A 109 -5.51 -10.25 -16.94
CA ASP A 109 -5.45 -9.01 -17.72
C ASP A 109 -6.20 -7.85 -17.06
N GLU A 110 -6.88 -8.08 -15.93
CA GLU A 110 -7.59 -7.04 -15.18
C GLU A 110 -6.64 -6.29 -14.24
N VAL A 111 -5.60 -5.71 -14.82
CA VAL A 111 -4.49 -5.00 -14.18
C VAL A 111 -4.30 -3.62 -14.82
N TYR A 112 -3.52 -2.73 -14.20
CA TYR A 112 -3.24 -1.42 -14.79
C TYR A 112 -2.15 -1.50 -15.86
N HIS A 113 -2.52 -1.18 -17.10
CA HIS A 113 -1.61 -1.03 -18.22
C HIS A 113 -1.11 0.41 -18.29
N LEU A 114 0.09 0.65 -17.79
CA LEU A 114 0.70 1.98 -17.74
C LEU A 114 1.98 2.01 -18.55
N ASP A 115 2.10 3.01 -19.42
CA ASP A 115 3.37 3.34 -20.06
C ASP A 115 4.38 3.87 -19.03
N GLU A 116 5.66 3.93 -19.42
CA GLU A 116 6.75 4.41 -18.55
C GLU A 116 6.48 5.81 -18.01
N SER A 117 5.87 6.70 -18.81
CA SER A 117 5.55 8.06 -18.40
C SER A 117 4.52 8.08 -17.27
N SER A 118 3.53 7.21 -17.32
CA SER A 118 2.47 7.06 -16.33
C SER A 118 2.99 6.40 -15.06
N GLN A 119 3.86 5.40 -15.21
CA GLN A 119 4.60 4.78 -14.13
C GLN A 119 5.45 5.79 -13.37
N GLN A 120 6.22 6.63 -14.09
CA GLN A 120 7.02 7.69 -13.47
C GLN A 120 6.14 8.73 -12.75
N ARG A 121 5.01 9.12 -13.35
CA ARG A 121 4.04 10.02 -12.70
C ARG A 121 3.56 9.48 -11.35
N ILE A 122 3.36 8.17 -11.21
CA ILE A 122 2.99 7.55 -9.93
C ILE A 122 4.11 7.75 -8.91
N VAL A 123 5.34 7.40 -9.27
CA VAL A 123 6.52 7.55 -8.38
C VAL A 123 6.70 9.00 -7.93
N ASP A 124 6.52 9.97 -8.82
CA ASP A 124 6.69 11.39 -8.53
C ASP A 124 5.54 11.99 -7.70
N THR A 125 4.33 11.41 -7.80
CA THR A 125 3.12 11.94 -7.16
C THR A 125 2.89 11.34 -5.79
N LEU A 126 3.28 10.07 -5.58
CA LEU A 126 2.99 9.34 -4.35
C LEU A 126 3.58 10.00 -3.08
N PRO A 127 4.79 10.59 -3.11
CA PRO A 127 5.30 11.38 -1.99
C PRO A 127 4.40 12.56 -1.63
N LYS A 128 3.90 13.30 -2.62
CA LYS A 128 3.01 14.45 -2.41
C LYS A 128 1.70 14.03 -1.74
N VAL A 129 1.14 12.89 -2.15
CA VAL A 129 -0.05 12.33 -1.50
C VAL A 129 0.25 11.97 -0.05
N ALA A 130 1.39 11.35 0.23
CA ALA A 130 1.78 10.99 1.58
C ALA A 130 2.07 12.22 2.48
N ASP A 131 2.63 13.29 1.93
CA ASP A 131 2.84 14.56 2.62
C ASP A 131 1.50 15.21 3.00
N LEU A 132 0.52 15.21 2.08
CA LEU A 132 -0.84 15.68 2.38
C LEU A 132 -1.47 14.87 3.52
N MET A 133 -1.35 13.54 3.48
CA MET A 133 -1.86 12.69 4.56
C MET A 133 -1.14 12.91 5.89
N SER A 134 0.17 13.17 5.85
CA SER A 134 0.98 13.52 7.02
C SER A 134 0.51 14.83 7.66
N GLY A 135 0.19 15.82 6.84
CA GLY A 135 -0.40 17.09 7.29
C GLY A 135 -1.76 16.89 7.98
N PHE A 136 -2.68 16.13 7.37
CA PHE A 136 -3.98 15.83 7.97
C PHE A 136 -3.86 15.05 9.29
N ALA A 137 -2.98 14.06 9.34
CA ALA A 137 -2.73 13.27 10.55
C ALA A 137 -2.19 14.15 11.68
N SER A 138 -1.24 15.04 11.36
CA SER A 138 -0.63 15.94 12.34
C SER A 138 -1.63 16.95 12.92
N LEU A 139 -2.51 17.52 12.08
CA LEU A 139 -3.60 18.40 12.52
C LEU A 139 -4.56 17.69 13.48
N LYS A 140 -4.94 16.44 13.16
CA LYS A 140 -5.81 15.65 14.02
C LYS A 140 -5.17 15.34 15.37
N SER A 141 -3.88 15.00 15.39
CA SER A 141 -3.14 14.76 16.63
C SER A 141 -3.02 16.01 17.50
N ALA A 142 -2.76 17.18 16.91
CA ALA A 142 -2.72 18.45 17.63
C ALA A 142 -4.08 18.83 18.24
N ALA A 143 -5.18 18.59 17.52
CA ALA A 143 -6.53 18.83 18.04
C ALA A 143 -6.90 17.87 19.19
N ALA A 144 -6.44 16.61 19.15
CA ALA A 144 -6.66 15.63 20.21
C ALA A 144 -5.81 15.88 21.47
N GLY A 145 -4.61 16.47 21.32
CA GLY A 145 -3.75 16.88 22.44
C GLY A 145 -4.14 18.21 23.10
N GLY A 146 -5.08 18.97 22.50
CA GLY A 146 -5.51 20.29 22.97
C GLY A 146 -6.54 20.29 24.10
N THR A 147 -6.91 19.13 24.66
CA THR A 147 -7.91 19.02 25.75
C THR A 147 -7.30 18.84 27.14
N GLU A 148 -6.07 19.29 27.38
CA GLU A 148 -5.60 19.57 28.76
C GLU A 148 -5.84 21.05 29.08
N HIS A 149 -6.94 21.30 29.79
CA HIS A 149 -7.30 22.62 30.28
C HIS A 149 -6.31 23.05 31.39
N PRO A 150 -5.69 24.24 31.30
CA PRO A 150 -4.85 24.76 32.37
C PRO A 150 -5.75 25.21 33.51
N SER A 151 -5.91 24.38 34.55
CA SER A 151 -6.53 24.85 35.78
C SER A 151 -5.56 25.81 36.48
N GLN A 152 -5.82 27.09 36.26
CA GLN A 152 -5.13 28.21 36.85
C GLN A 152 -5.14 28.13 38.38
N ARG A 153 -4.01 28.54 38.96
CA ARG A 153 -3.90 28.98 40.35
C ARG A 153 -5.00 29.99 40.67
N THR A 154 -5.67 29.80 41.79
CA THR A 154 -6.08 30.92 42.65
C THR A 154 -5.91 30.56 44.12
N ARG A 155 -5.22 31.48 44.80
CA ARG A 155 -4.89 31.58 46.23
C ARG A 155 -6.04 31.24 47.20
N THR A 156 -5.70 30.64 48.33
CA THR A 156 -5.50 31.34 49.63
C THR A 156 -4.69 30.47 50.56
#